data_AF-A0A3A4V0R4-F1
#
_entry.id   AF-A0A3A4V0R4-F1
#
_cell.length_a   1.000
_cell.length_b   1.000
_cell.length_c   1.000
_cell.angle_alpha   90.00
_cell.angle_beta   90.00
_cell.angle_gamma   90.00
#
_symmetry.space_group_name_H-M   'P 1'
#
loop_
_entity.id
_entity.type
_entity.pdbx_description
1 polymer ?
#
loop_
_entity_poly.entity_id
_entity_poly.type
_entity_poly.pdbx_seq_one_letter_code
_entity_poly.pdbx_strand_id
1 'polypeptide(L)'
;MTKTKDDNQLKINVNPQTTPILYTDMVFINVNTDGTIIDVCQKIGSEKNFQVVARIGMSREHAKKFVKRLSELLALTLGQSKTGDNN
;
A
#
# COMPACT_ATOMS: atom_id res chain seq x y z
N MET A 1 -35.19 23.67 -20.79
CA MET A 1 -34.93 22.22 -20.70
C MET A 1 -33.41 22.02 -20.58
N THR A 2 -32.90 21.85 -19.36
CA THR A 2 -31.48 21.63 -19.08
C THR A 2 -31.28 20.16 -18.74
N LYS A 3 -30.58 19.41 -19.62
CA LYS A 3 -30.18 18.02 -19.36
C LYS A 3 -29.11 18.02 -18.27
N THR A 4 -29.45 17.53 -17.09
CA THR A 4 -28.50 17.15 -16.04
C THR A 4 -27.64 15.99 -16.57
N LYS A 5 -26.32 16.17 -16.60
CA LYS A 5 -25.38 15.08 -16.90
C LYS A 5 -25.47 14.08 -15.75
N ASP A 6 -25.94 12.87 -16.06
CA ASP A 6 -25.78 11.72 -15.17
C ASP A 6 -24.27 11.41 -15.10
N ASP A 7 -23.65 11.79 -13.98
CA ASP A 7 -22.37 11.23 -13.56
C ASP A 7 -22.59 9.76 -13.25
N ASN A 8 -22.54 8.94 -14.29
CA ASN A 8 -22.66 7.49 -14.19
C ASN A 8 -21.36 6.95 -13.55
N GLN A 9 -21.21 7.13 -12.23
CA GLN A 9 -20.11 6.59 -11.44
C GLN A 9 -20.17 5.07 -11.54
N LEU A 10 -19.28 4.51 -12.34
CA LEU A 10 -19.22 3.09 -12.61
C LEU A 10 -18.69 2.40 -11.34
N LYS A 11 -19.60 1.88 -10.50
CA LYS A 11 -19.24 1.16 -9.28
C LYS A 11 -18.59 -0.18 -9.64
N ILE A 12 -17.27 -0.21 -9.60
CA ILE A 12 -16.49 -1.42 -9.83
C ILE A 12 -16.56 -2.30 -8.58
N ASN A 13 -17.34 -3.38 -8.63
CA ASN A 13 -17.35 -4.42 -7.60
C ASN A 13 -16.48 -5.60 -8.05
N VAL A 14 -15.29 -5.74 -7.47
CA VAL A 14 -14.35 -6.82 -7.77
C VAL A 14 -14.48 -7.94 -6.74
N ASN A 15 -14.56 -9.19 -7.20
CA ASN A 15 -14.50 -10.35 -6.33
C ASN A 15 -13.03 -10.64 -5.96
N PRO A 16 -12.62 -10.51 -4.68
CA PRO A 16 -11.23 -10.72 -4.28
C PRO A 16 -10.73 -12.16 -4.46
N GLN A 17 -11.63 -13.16 -4.51
CA GLN A 17 -11.25 -14.57 -4.63
C GLN A 17 -10.83 -14.96 -6.05
N THR A 18 -11.33 -14.24 -7.05
CA THR A 18 -11.13 -14.58 -8.46
C THR A 18 -10.30 -13.53 -9.20
N THR A 19 -10.10 -12.35 -8.60
CA THR A 19 -9.35 -11.27 -9.24
C THR A 19 -7.87 -11.45 -8.93
N PRO A 20 -7.02 -11.70 -9.94
CA PRO A 20 -5.59 -11.83 -9.71
C PRO A 20 -4.99 -10.50 -9.26
N ILE A 21 -4.05 -10.58 -8.31
CA ILE A 21 -3.21 -9.46 -7.92
C ILE A 21 -2.05 -9.42 -8.92
N LEU A 22 -2.08 -8.44 -9.82
CA LEU A 22 -1.06 -8.23 -10.85
C LEU A 22 0.10 -7.36 -10.34
N TYR A 23 -0.20 -6.36 -9.51
CA TYR A 23 0.78 -5.43 -8.94
C TYR A 23 0.23 -4.72 -7.71
N THR A 24 1.11 -4.12 -6.92
CA THR A 24 0.73 -3.21 -5.84
C THR A 24 1.37 -1.86 -6.08
N ASP A 25 0.58 -0.80 -6.00
CA ASP A 25 1.02 0.56 -6.36
C ASP A 25 0.82 1.57 -5.23
N MET A 26 0.06 1.21 -4.19
CA MET A 26 -0.26 2.13 -3.11
C MET A 26 -0.25 1.42 -1.75
N VAL A 27 0.22 2.14 -0.74
CA VAL A 27 0.19 1.71 0.65
C VAL A 27 -0.43 2.81 1.49
N PHE A 28 -1.49 2.47 2.23
CA PHE A 28 -2.10 3.36 3.22
C PHE A 28 -1.70 2.89 4.63
N ILE A 29 -1.22 3.81 5.45
CA ILE A 29 -0.88 3.53 6.84
C ILE A 29 -1.79 4.37 7.74
N ASN A 30 -2.56 3.69 8.58
CA ASN A 30 -3.42 4.33 9.58
C ASN A 30 -2.94 3.96 10.98
N VAL A 31 -2.83 4.95 11.86
CA VAL A 31 -2.36 4.78 13.24
C VAL A 31 -3.45 5.28 14.19
N ASN A 32 -3.79 4.46 15.18
CA ASN A 32 -4.70 4.85 16.25
C ASN A 32 -4.07 4.58 17.64
N THR A 33 -4.87 4.72 18.69
CA THR A 33 -4.44 4.49 20.08
C THR A 33 -4.00 3.05 20.32
N ASP A 34 -4.62 2.09 19.63
CA ASP A 34 -4.43 0.66 19.90
C ASP A 34 -3.30 0.07 19.03
N GLY A 35 -3.07 0.63 17.84
CA GLY A 35 -2.12 0.07 16.90
C GLY A 35 -1.98 0.82 15.58
N THR A 36 -1.53 0.08 14.59
CA THR A 36 -1.28 0.54 13.23
C THR A 36 -1.78 -0.51 12.25
N ILE A 37 -2.40 -0.03 11.17
CA ILE A 37 -2.86 -0.83 10.06
C ILE A 37 -2.14 -0.35 8.82
N ILE A 38 -1.55 -1.29 8.08
CA ILE A 38 -0.94 -1.05 6.77
C ILE A 38 -1.80 -1.79 5.74
N ASP A 39 -2.44 -1.03 4.86
CA ASP A 39 -3.21 -1.54 3.74
C ASP A 39 -2.38 -1.41 2.47
N VAL A 40 -2.09 -2.55 1.85
CA VAL A 40 -1.47 -2.62 0.53
C VAL A 40 -2.56 -2.73 -0.50
N CYS A 41 -2.51 -1.86 -1.51
CA CYS A 41 -3.55 -1.73 -2.51
C CYS A 41 -3.05 -1.95 -3.93
N GLN A 42 -3.99 -2.41 -4.76
CA GLN A 42 -3.88 -2.43 -6.21
C GLN A 42 -4.95 -1.51 -6.78
N LYS A 43 -4.58 -0.61 -7.68
CA LYS A 43 -5.55 0.16 -8.45
C LYS A 43 -6.42 -0.74 -9.33
N ILE A 44 -7.73 -0.46 -9.33
CA ILE A 44 -8.72 -1.18 -10.15
C ILE A 44 -9.45 -0.23 -11.10
N GLY A 45 -9.38 -0.53 -12.40
CA GLY A 45 -10.02 0.26 -13.45
C GLY A 45 -9.34 1.61 -13.73
N SER A 46 -10.07 2.51 -14.41
CA SER A 46 -9.59 3.82 -14.85
C SER A 46 -9.65 4.90 -13.77
N GLU A 47 -10.51 4.72 -12.77
CA GLU A 47 -10.76 5.69 -11.71
C GLU A 47 -9.84 5.48 -10.50
N LYS A 48 -9.86 6.41 -9.53
CA LYS A 48 -9.09 6.39 -8.27
C LYS A 48 -9.58 5.30 -7.29
N ASN A 49 -10.06 4.18 -7.81
CA ASN A 49 -10.56 3.06 -7.04
C ASN A 49 -9.40 2.13 -6.71
N PHE A 50 -9.23 1.82 -5.43
CA PHE A 50 -8.17 0.96 -4.93
C PHE A 50 -8.78 -0.25 -4.24
N GLN A 51 -8.30 -1.43 -4.59
CA GLN A 51 -8.63 -2.67 -3.90
C GLN A 51 -7.53 -2.96 -2.88
N VAL A 52 -7.91 -3.14 -1.61
CA VAL A 52 -6.99 -3.65 -0.59
C VAL A 52 -6.75 -5.13 -0.87
N VAL A 53 -5.48 -5.49 -1.11
CA VAL A 53 -5.07 -6.86 -1.41
C VAL A 53 -4.37 -7.52 -0.22
N ALA A 54 -3.79 -6.73 0.68
CA ALA A 54 -3.25 -7.20 1.94
C ALA A 54 -3.44 -6.16 3.04
N ARG A 55 -3.73 -6.62 4.25
CA ARG A 55 -3.87 -5.79 5.45
C ARG A 55 -2.99 -6.37 6.55
N ILE A 56 -2.10 -5.53 7.09
CA ILE A 56 -1.21 -5.89 8.18
C ILE A 56 -1.58 -5.04 9.40
N GLY A 57 -2.09 -5.69 10.44
CA GLY A 57 -2.40 -5.07 11.72
C GLY A 57 -1.28 -5.32 12.73
N MET A 58 -0.85 -4.28 13.43
CA MET A 58 0.19 -4.36 14.46
C MET A 58 -0.21 -3.54 15.67
N SER A 59 0.10 -4.01 16.89
CA SER A 59 0.08 -3.13 18.06
C SER A 59 1.16 -2.05 17.92
N ARG A 60 1.07 -0.97 18.71
CA ARG A 60 2.05 0.13 18.66
C ARG A 60 3.49 -0.35 18.91
N GLU A 61 3.67 -1.29 19.83
CA GLU A 61 5.00 -1.84 20.15
C GLU A 61 5.56 -2.70 19.01
N HIS A 62 4.70 -3.48 18.34
CA HIS A 62 5.12 -4.23 17.14
C HIS A 62 5.47 -3.28 15.99
N ALA A 63 4.68 -2.22 15.77
CA ALA A 63 4.95 -1.23 14.74
C ALA A 63 6.30 -0.52 14.96
N LYS A 64 6.64 -0.15 16.21
CA LYS A 64 7.97 0.42 16.53
C LYS A 64 9.12 -0.52 16.20
N LYS A 65 9.01 -1.80 16.59
CA LYS A 65 10.02 -2.83 16.28
C LYS A 65 10.16 -3.04 14.78
N PHE A 66 9.03 -3.08 14.06
CA PHE A 66 8.99 -3.21 12.61
C PHE A 66 9.73 -2.07 11.92
N VAL A 67 9.41 -0.81 12.25
CA VAL A 67 10.06 0.37 11.65
C VAL A 67 11.56 0.39 11.96
N LYS A 68 11.96 0.04 13.19
CA LYS A 68 13.38 -0.06 13.56
C LYS A 68 14.11 -1.06 12.67
N ARG A 69 13.61 -2.29 12.57
CA ARG A 69 14.23 -3.32 11.73
C ARG A 69 14.24 -2.97 10.25
N LEU A 70 13.16 -2.38 9.74
CA LEU A 70 13.10 -1.91 8.36
C LEU A 70 14.17 -0.85 8.09
N SER A 71 14.35 0.10 9.01
CA SER A 71 15.37 1.16 8.89
C SER A 71 16.79 0.60 8.91
N GLU A 72 17.07 -0.36 9.79
CA GLU A 72 18.37 -1.06 9.85
C GLU A 72 18.66 -1.78 8.53
N LEU A 73 17.69 -2.51 7.98
CA LEU A 73 17.86 -3.23 6.71
C LEU A 73 18.10 -2.28 5.53
N LEU A 74 17.38 -1.17 5.46
CA LEU A 74 17.58 -0.16 4.40
C LEU A 74 18.92 0.57 4.51
N ALA A 75 19.43 0.79 5.73
CA ALA A 75 20.75 1.38 5.90
C ALA A 75 21.87 0.46 5.39
N LEU A 76 21.71 -0.86 5.54
CA LEU A 76 22.68 -1.85 5.05
C LEU A 76 22.77 -1.87 3.52
N THR A 77 21.65 -1.72 2.81
CA THR A 77 21.66 -1.70 1.34
C THR A 77 22.35 -0.47 0.77
N LEU A 78 22.23 0.69 1.44
CA LEU A 78 22.92 1.92 1.05
C LEU A 78 24.45 1.83 1.26
N GLY A 79 24.91 1.07 2.25
CA GLY A 79 26.33 0.84 2.51
C GLY A 79 26.99 -0.07 1.47
N GLN A 80 26.27 -1.08 0.98
CA GLN A 80 26.79 -2.03 -0.01
C GLN A 80 27.04 -1.41 -1.39
N SER A 81 26.32 -0.34 -1.75
CA SER A 81 26.53 0.35 -3.04
C SER A 81 27.84 1.13 -3.12
N LYS A 82 28.54 1.38 -2.00
CA LYS A 82 29.77 2.21 -1.97
C LYS A 82 31.09 1.43 -2.02
N THR A 83 31.05 0.10 -1.99
CA THR A 83 32.26 -0.75 -1.98
C THR A 83 32.63 -1.33 -3.36
N GLY A 84 32.03 -0.85 -4.45
CA GLY A 84 32.31 -1.28 -5.82
C GLY A 84 33.25 -0.39 -6.64
N ASP A 85 33.59 0.82 -6.17
CA ASP A 85 34.25 1.87 -6.98
C ASP A 85 35.73 2.11 -6.58
N ASN A 86 36.51 1.07 -6.29
CA ASN A 86 37.96 1.22 -6.15
C ASN A 86 38.65 0.31 -7.17
N ASN A 87 38.91 0.88 -8.35
CA ASN A 87 39.88 0.40 -9.33
C ASN A 87 41.25 1.02 -9.04
#